data_AF-A0A951YC44-F1
#
_entry.id   AF-A0A951YC44-F1
#
_cell.length_a   1.000
_cell.length_b   1.000
_cell.length_c   1.000
_cell.angle_alpha   90.00
_cell.angle_beta   90.00
_cell.angle_gamma   90.00
#
_symmetry.space_group_name_H-M   'P 1'
#
loop_
_entity.id
_entity.type
_entity.pdbx_description
1 polymer ?
#
loop_
_entity_poly.entity_id
_entity_poly.type
_entity_poly.pdbx_seq_one_letter_code
_entity_poly.pdbx_strand_id
1 'polypeptide(L)' 'MLFADIPGQRAAKDGLLNMWKSNHFPHALMLAGNEGTGGLPMALALARYIFCENKQEYDACGQ' A
#
# COMPACT_ATOMS: atom_id res chain seq x y z
N MET A 1 1.42 10.44 -0.83
CA MET A 1 1.66 9.34 -1.78
C MET A 1 0.45 8.43 -1.80
N LEU A 2 -0.07 8.12 -2.98
CA LEU A 2 -1.19 7.21 -3.21
C LEU A 2 -0.69 5.94 -3.90
N PHE A 3 -1.46 4.85 -3.82
CA PHE A 3 -1.18 3.65 -4.61
C PHE A 3 -1.29 3.96 -6.11
N ALA A 4 -2.19 4.85 -6.51
CA ALA A 4 -2.35 5.32 -7.88
C ALA A 4 -1.07 5.96 -8.45
N ASP A 5 -0.26 6.62 -7.62
CA ASP A 5 0.97 7.30 -8.04
C ASP A 5 2.12 6.33 -8.37
N ILE A 6 2.02 5.07 -7.94
CA ILE A 6 3.07 4.07 -8.11
C ILE A 6 2.83 3.34 -9.45
N PRO A 7 3.70 3.45 -10.46
CA PRO A 7 3.49 2.73 -11.70
C PRO A 7 3.66 1.21 -11.51
N GLY A 8 2.76 0.42 -12.09
CA GLY A 8 2.82 -1.05 -12.06
C GLY A 8 2.56 -1.66 -10.67
N GLN A 9 3.27 -2.75 -10.38
CA GLN A 9 3.23 -3.49 -9.10
C GLN A 9 1.82 -3.93 -8.65
N ARG A 10 0.91 -4.22 -9.60
CA ARG A 10 -0.51 -4.50 -9.33
C ARG A 10 -0.70 -5.66 -8.34
N ALA A 11 0.00 -6.78 -8.53
CA ALA A 11 -0.07 -7.93 -7.64
C ALA A 11 0.35 -7.59 -6.19
N ALA A 12 1.39 -6.76 -6.02
CA ALA A 12 1.85 -6.34 -4.70
C ALA A 12 0.80 -5.42 -4.03
N LYS A 13 0.28 -4.43 -4.76
CA LYS A 13 -0.77 -3.53 -4.24
C LYS A 13 -2.01 -4.31 -3.79
N ASP A 14 -2.50 -5.21 -4.64
CA ASP A 14 -3.68 -6.03 -4.35
C ASP A 14 -3.42 -6.93 -3.14
N GLY A 15 -2.23 -7.53 -3.03
CA GLY A 15 -1.82 -8.30 -1.87
C GLY A 15 -1.88 -7.50 -0.56
N LEU A 16 -1.29 -6.29 -0.55
CA LEU A 16 -1.29 -5.41 0.62
C LEU A 16 -2.70 -4.97 1.02
N LEU A 17 -3.52 -4.57 0.05
CA LEU A 17 -4.90 -4.18 0.28
C LEU A 17 -5.74 -5.35 0.80
N ASN A 18 -5.55 -6.55 0.26
CA ASN A 18 -6.25 -7.75 0.72
C ASN A 18 -5.85 -8.16 2.13
N MET A 19 -4.57 -8.05 2.51
CA MET A 19 -4.10 -8.30 3.88
C MET A 19 -4.75 -7.34 4.88
N TRP A 20 -4.94 -6.09 4.51
CA TRP A 20 -5.65 -5.12 5.34
C TRP A 20 -7.16 -5.42 5.40
N LYS A 21 -7.80 -5.62 4.24
CA LYS A 21 -9.26 -5.88 4.13
C LYS A 21 -9.69 -7.17 4.82
N SER A 22 -8.82 -8.18 4.87
CA SER A 22 -9.10 -9.43 5.56
C SER A 22 -9.05 -9.32 7.09
N ASN A 23 -8.74 -8.14 7.64
CA ASN A 23 -8.52 -7.91 9.06
C ASN A 23 -7.44 -8.83 9.67
N HIS A 24 -6.51 -9.31 8.84
CA HIS A 24 -5.40 -10.18 9.20
C HIS A 24 -4.09 -9.54 8.75
N PHE A 25 -3.75 -8.42 9.39
CA PHE A 25 -2.57 -7.64 9.07
C PHE A 25 -1.41 -7.96 10.04
N PRO A 26 -0.21 -8.30 9.54
CA PRO A 26 0.91 -8.65 10.41
C PRO A 26 1.47 -7.41 11.11
N HIS A 27 1.96 -7.59 12.33
CA HIS A 27 2.62 -6.53 13.11
C HIS A 27 3.91 -6.01 12.44
N ALA A 28 4.52 -6.82 11.59
CA ALA A 28 5.71 -6.48 10.83
C ALA A 28 5.58 -6.99 9.39
N LEU A 29 5.88 -6.11 8.44
CA LEU A 29 5.87 -6.41 7.02
C LEU A 29 7.18 -5.92 6.39
N MET A 30 7.88 -6.80 5.67
CA MET A 30 9.10 -6.46 4.95
C MET A 30 8.81 -6.33 3.46
N LEU A 31 9.05 -5.13 2.90
CA LEU A 31 9.01 -4.91 1.45
C LEU A 31 10.43 -5.05 0.90
N ALA A 32 10.67 -6.10 0.13
CA ALA A 32 11.96 -6.39 -0.49
C ALA A 32 11.87 -6.26 -2.02
N GLY A 33 12.87 -5.64 -2.62
CA GLY A 33 12.98 -5.47 -4.06
C GLY A 33 14.27 -4.77 -4.43
N ASN A 34 14.64 -4.85 -5.71
CA ASN A 34 15.79 -4.12 -6.22
C ASN A 34 15.58 -2.60 -6.08
N GLU A 35 16.66 -1.85 -6.08
CA GLU A 35 16.61 -0.40 -6.14
C GLU A 35 15.79 0.07 -7.37
N GLY A 36 15.00 1.14 -7.20
CA GLY A 36 14.12 1.65 -8.25
C GLY A 36 12.80 0.90 -8.44
N THR A 37 12.53 -0.21 -7.72
CA THR A 37 11.26 -0.96 -7.84
C THR A 37 10.07 -0.33 -7.12
N GLY A 38 10.29 0.76 -6.38
CA GLY A 38 9.23 1.48 -5.67
C GLY A 38 8.87 0.92 -4.29
N GLY A 39 9.80 0.26 -3.59
CA GLY A 39 9.55 -0.27 -2.24
C GLY A 39 9.18 0.81 -1.20
N LEU A 40 9.96 1.90 -1.11
CA LEU A 40 9.67 3.03 -0.22
C LEU A 40 8.32 3.71 -0.54
N PRO A 41 8.00 4.09 -1.79
CA PRO A 41 6.72 4.70 -2.08
C PRO A 41 5.54 3.77 -1.79
N MET A 42 5.71 2.45 -1.98
CA MET A 42 4.71 1.45 -1.60
C MET A 42 4.46 1.43 -0.08
N ALA A 43 5.53 1.46 0.73
CA ALA A 43 5.41 1.53 2.19
C ALA A 43 4.65 2.78 2.65
N LEU A 44 4.97 3.94 2.05
CA LEU A 44 4.32 5.22 2.37
C LEU A 44 2.85 5.24 1.96
N ALA A 45 2.52 4.72 0.78
CA ALA A 45 1.14 4.59 0.32
C ALA A 45 0.33 3.67 1.25
N LEU A 46 0.90 2.52 1.65
CA LEU A 46 0.26 1.60 2.59
C LEU A 46 0.03 2.25 3.97
N ALA A 47 1.04 2.90 4.54
CA ALA A 47 0.90 3.61 5.81
C ALA A 47 -0.23 4.66 5.74
N ARG A 48 -0.25 5.46 4.67
CA ARG A 48 -1.30 6.45 4.45
C ARG A 48 -2.69 5.81 4.33
N TYR A 49 -2.80 4.69 3.61
CA TYR A 49 -4.05 3.95 3.46
C TYR A 49 -4.57 3.43 4.81
N ILE A 50 -3.68 2.87 5.63
CA ILE A 50 -4.00 2.36 6.97
C ILE A 50 -4.60 3.48 7.84
N PHE A 51 -3.89 4.62 7.95
CA PHE A 51 -4.26 5.71 8.85
C PHE A 51 -5.33 6.67 8.31
N CYS A 52 -5.68 6.57 7.04
CA CYS A 52 -6.74 7.39 6.49
C CYS A 52 -8.13 6.93 7.00
N GLU A 53 -8.93 7.86 7.52
CA GLU A 53 -10.31 7.58 7.96
C GLU A 53 -11.26 7.41 6.78
N ASN A 54 -11.14 8.27 5.75
CA ASN A 54 -11.94 8.22 4.53
C ASN A 54 -11.21 7.53 3.36
N LYS A 55 -10.71 6.31 3.62
CA LYS A 55 -10.04 5.49 2.59
C LYS A 55 -11.06 4.95 1.59
N GLN A 56 -10.68 4.93 0.32
CA GLN A 56 -11.45 4.37 -0.78
C GLN A 56 -11.06 2.90 -1.00
N GLU A 57 -11.72 2.23 -1.94
CA GLU A 57 -11.51 0.79 -2.17
C GLU A 57 -10.07 0.42 -2.53
N TYR A 58 -9.36 1.31 -3.23
CA TYR A 58 -8.01 1.07 -3.73
C TYR A 58 -6.98 2.10 -3.27
N ASP A 59 -7.40 3.15 -2.55
CA ASP A 59 -6.50 4.25 -2.22
C ASP A 59 -6.87 5.06 -0.98
N ALA A 60 -5.91 5.83 -0.48
CA ALA A 60 -6.08 6.69 0.68
C ALA A 60 -6.75 8.03 0.33
N CYS A 61 -7.15 8.78 1.36
CA CYS A 61 -7.69 10.13 1.24
C CYS A 61 -6.63 11.18 0.89
N GLY A 62 -7.08 12.30 0.33
CA GLY A 62 -6.29 13.48 0.00
C GLY A 62 -5.64 13.38 -1.37
N GLN A 63 -6.48 13.49 -2.40
CA GLN A 63 -6.12 13.58 -3.82
C GLN A 63 -4.83 14.34 -4.06
#